data_AF-A0A4Q2YGI6-F1
#
_entry.id   AF-A0A4Q2YGI6-F1
#
_cell.length_a   1.000
_cell.length_b   1.000
_cell.length_c   1.000
_cell.angle_alpha   90.00
_cell.angle_beta   90.00
_cell.angle_gamma   90.00
#
_symmetry.space_group_name_H-M   'P 1'
#
loop_
_entity.id
_entity.type
_entity.pdbx_description
1 polymer ?
#
loop_
_entity_poly.entity_id
_entity_poly.type
_entity_poly.pdbx_seq_one_letter_code
_entity_poly.pdbx_strand_id
1 'polypeptide(L)'
;MIPRSATFRAAVSATALLCSATACLLPCPVHAQAASDSAKLESHPATKVVRDYLQLMLQREWAKSAALVEPASLKQLVEDYVKRLKGAPTMDDEAEMTRRVGKSTIEEVAAMSPVEFYVAYHQGIQQRYQVPPEVIKKVRDSLSLRVLSLAQEDESHVHILVRTKHSNDKATFESLELVSLVKVGDVWKVGLNEQAPRMTPLGAAGGAAAADKPAETPKPATPPKGKGKAK
;
A
#
# COMPACT_ATOMS: atom_id res chain seq x y z
N MET A 1 5.56 59.39 -46.85
CA MET A 1 5.68 59.62 -48.31
C MET A 1 4.73 58.65 -49.00
N ILE A 2 3.80 59.21 -49.79
CA ILE A 2 2.67 58.65 -50.57
C ILE A 2 3.22 57.83 -51.79
N PRO A 3 2.50 56.99 -52.59
CA PRO A 3 1.03 56.77 -52.76
C PRO A 3 0.52 55.30 -52.83
N ARG A 4 -0.79 55.10 -52.58
CA ARG A 4 -1.93 54.81 -53.53
C ARG A 4 -1.83 53.46 -54.28
N SER A 5 -2.86 52.62 -54.23
CA SER A 5 -3.96 52.72 -55.20
C SER A 5 -5.30 52.19 -54.67
N ALA A 6 -6.36 52.81 -55.15
CA ALA A 6 -7.76 52.59 -54.83
C ALA A 6 -8.47 51.82 -55.97
N THR A 7 -9.47 51.01 -55.62
CA THR A 7 -10.65 50.71 -56.46
C THR A 7 -11.70 50.02 -55.56
N PHE A 8 -12.78 50.68 -55.13
CA PHE A 8 -14.08 50.84 -55.78
C PHE A 8 -14.81 49.52 -56.12
N ARG A 9 -15.88 49.18 -55.37
CA ARG A 9 -17.27 49.00 -55.86
C ARG A 9 -18.23 48.44 -54.80
N ALA A 10 -19.15 49.30 -54.39
CA ALA A 10 -20.60 49.15 -54.29
C ALA A 10 -21.28 47.78 -53.99
N ALA A 11 -22.09 47.83 -52.92
CA ALA A 11 -23.55 47.59 -52.87
C ALA A 11 -24.12 46.23 -52.44
N VAL A 12 -25.32 46.37 -51.86
CA VAL A 12 -26.40 45.39 -51.58
C VAL A 12 -26.32 44.74 -50.20
N SER A 13 -26.98 45.30 -49.17
CA SER A 13 -28.43 45.25 -48.84
C SER A 13 -28.81 44.04 -47.97
N ALA A 14 -29.35 44.39 -46.80
CA ALA A 14 -30.32 43.66 -45.97
C ALA A 14 -30.03 42.19 -45.59
N THR A 15 -29.83 41.95 -44.29
CA THR A 15 -30.80 41.23 -43.44
C THR A 15 -30.30 41.27 -42.00
N ALA A 16 -30.94 42.09 -41.17
CA ALA A 16 -30.73 42.07 -39.73
C ALA A 16 -31.50 40.88 -39.15
N LEU A 17 -30.79 39.82 -38.76
CA LEU A 17 -31.34 38.74 -37.94
C LEU A 17 -30.97 39.02 -36.48
N LEU A 18 -31.92 39.56 -35.72
CA LEU A 18 -31.87 39.58 -34.25
C LEU A 18 -32.05 38.13 -33.75
N CYS A 19 -30.96 37.42 -33.50
CA CYS A 19 -30.97 36.28 -32.60
C CYS A 19 -30.69 36.80 -31.18
N SER A 20 -31.76 37.08 -30.44
CA SER A 20 -31.69 37.24 -28.98
C SER A 20 -31.37 35.87 -28.38
N ALA A 21 -30.08 35.62 -28.11
CA ALA A 21 -29.64 34.50 -27.30
C ALA A 21 -29.90 34.84 -25.82
N THR A 22 -31.14 34.63 -25.37
CA THR A 22 -31.45 34.60 -23.94
C THR A 22 -30.85 33.32 -23.37
N ALA A 23 -29.59 33.40 -22.93
CA ALA A 23 -28.94 32.35 -22.18
C ALA A 23 -29.73 32.09 -20.88
N CYS A 24 -30.47 30.98 -20.85
CA CYS A 24 -30.98 30.40 -19.60
C CYS A 24 -29.77 30.01 -18.72
N LEU A 25 -29.39 30.89 -17.81
CA LEU A 25 -28.56 30.56 -16.66
C LEU A 25 -29.38 29.67 -15.71
N LEU A 26 -29.41 28.37 -16.01
CA LEU A 26 -29.84 27.36 -15.04
C LEU A 26 -28.72 27.21 -13.99
N PRO A 27 -28.98 27.50 -12.70
CA PRO A 27 -28.03 27.17 -11.65
C PRO A 27 -27.97 25.65 -11.49
N CYS A 28 -26.96 25.00 -12.07
CA CYS A 28 -26.65 23.61 -11.78
C CYS A 28 -26.34 23.46 -10.29
N PRO A 29 -27.06 22.62 -9.53
CA PRO A 29 -26.76 22.38 -8.12
C PRO A 29 -25.57 21.42 -8.01
N VAL A 30 -24.35 21.92 -8.20
CA VAL A 30 -23.11 21.12 -8.10
C VAL A 30 -22.77 20.78 -6.63
N HIS A 31 -23.51 21.31 -5.64
CA HIS A 31 -23.14 21.22 -4.22
C HIS A 31 -23.88 20.17 -3.38
N ALA A 32 -24.88 19.46 -3.91
CA ALA A 32 -25.64 18.47 -3.12
C ALA A 32 -25.04 17.04 -3.14
N GLN A 33 -24.23 16.70 -4.14
CA GLN A 33 -23.73 15.34 -4.31
C GLN A 33 -22.52 15.01 -3.41
N ALA A 34 -21.68 15.99 -3.11
CA ALA A 34 -20.49 15.81 -2.27
C ALA A 34 -20.78 15.43 -0.81
N ALA A 35 -21.91 15.87 -0.24
CA ALA A 35 -22.31 15.53 1.13
C ALA A 35 -22.84 14.09 1.26
N SER A 36 -23.57 13.62 0.23
CA SER A 36 -24.06 12.22 0.17
C SER A 36 -22.91 11.23 0.03
N ASP A 37 -21.92 11.54 -0.82
CA ASP A 37 -20.80 10.64 -1.07
C ASP A 37 -19.85 10.56 0.13
N SER A 38 -19.60 11.68 0.82
CA SER A 38 -18.81 11.68 2.05
C SER A 38 -19.46 10.88 3.19
N ALA A 39 -20.78 10.98 3.38
CA ALA A 39 -21.48 10.19 4.40
C ALA A 39 -21.36 8.67 4.15
N LYS A 40 -21.42 8.24 2.88
CA LYS A 40 -21.24 6.84 2.51
C LYS A 40 -19.82 6.34 2.79
N LEU A 41 -18.81 7.14 2.46
CA LEU A 41 -17.40 6.82 2.74
C LEU A 41 -17.14 6.59 4.23
N GLU A 42 -17.71 7.44 5.09
CA GLU A 42 -17.52 7.33 6.54
C GLU A 42 -18.30 6.18 7.19
N SER A 43 -19.40 5.74 6.57
CA SER A 43 -20.26 4.68 7.12
C SER A 43 -19.68 3.26 6.98
N HIS A 44 -18.72 3.05 6.08
CA HIS A 44 -18.19 1.72 5.83
C HIS A 44 -17.29 1.25 7.00
N PRO A 45 -17.45 0.02 7.53
CA PRO A 45 -16.71 -0.45 8.72
C PRO A 45 -15.19 -0.46 8.53
N ALA A 46 -14.70 -0.70 7.31
CA ALA A 46 -13.27 -0.64 6.99
C ALA A 46 -12.67 0.77 7.16
N THR A 47 -13.47 1.83 7.03
CA THR A 47 -13.01 3.21 7.23
C THR A 47 -12.50 3.43 8.64
N LYS A 48 -13.19 2.86 9.64
CA LYS A 48 -12.74 2.92 11.04
C LYS A 48 -11.39 2.22 11.22
N VAL A 49 -11.21 1.03 10.63
CA VAL A 49 -9.96 0.26 10.72
C VAL A 49 -8.78 1.05 10.15
N VAL A 50 -8.97 1.71 9.00
CA VAL A 50 -7.92 2.55 8.40
C VAL A 50 -7.58 3.75 9.27
N ARG A 51 -8.59 4.44 9.81
CA ARG A 51 -8.37 5.59 10.70
C ARG A 51 -7.58 5.18 11.95
N ASP A 52 -8.00 4.10 12.61
CA ASP A 52 -7.33 3.57 13.79
C ASP A 52 -5.90 3.14 13.47
N TYR A 53 -5.69 2.44 12.35
CA TYR A 53 -4.37 1.99 11.92
C TYR A 53 -3.41 3.16 11.66
N LEU A 54 -3.81 4.14 10.84
CA LEU A 54 -2.96 5.29 10.52
C LEU A 54 -2.68 6.15 11.75
N GLN A 55 -3.66 6.30 12.65
CA GLN A 55 -3.47 7.00 13.90
C GLN A 55 -2.43 6.29 14.79
N LEU A 56 -2.54 4.98 14.98
CA LEU A 56 -1.57 4.20 15.76
C LEU A 56 -0.16 4.25 15.14
N MET A 57 -0.07 4.20 13.81
CA MET A 57 1.21 4.31 13.09
C MET A 57 1.89 5.67 13.33
N LEU A 58 1.13 6.76 13.27
CA LEU A 58 1.69 8.10 13.52
C LEU A 58 2.05 8.32 15.00
N GLN A 59 1.31 7.68 15.90
CA GLN A 59 1.59 7.65 17.34
C GLN A 59 2.70 6.67 17.74
N ARG A 60 3.20 5.86 16.80
CA ARG A 60 4.28 4.88 17.00
C ARG A 60 3.90 3.72 17.91
N GLU A 61 2.61 3.42 17.95
CA GLU A 61 2.01 2.35 18.73
C GLU A 61 2.05 1.03 17.94
N TRP A 62 3.26 0.58 17.58
CA TRP A 62 3.46 -0.50 16.60
C TRP A 62 2.82 -1.83 16.99
N ALA A 63 2.84 -2.17 18.28
CA ALA A 63 2.20 -3.39 18.76
C ALA A 63 0.67 -3.33 18.58
N LYS A 64 0.08 -2.15 18.78
CA LYS A 64 -1.37 -1.95 18.58
C LYS A 64 -1.72 -1.89 17.11
N SER A 65 -0.90 -1.24 16.26
CA SER A 65 -1.15 -1.20 14.82
C SER A 65 -1.03 -2.59 14.20
N ALA A 66 -0.09 -3.42 14.65
CA ALA A 66 0.05 -4.81 14.22
C ALA A 66 -1.24 -5.64 14.46
N ALA A 67 -1.99 -5.36 15.53
CA ALA A 67 -3.26 -6.04 15.81
C ALA A 67 -4.36 -5.73 14.77
N LEU A 68 -4.22 -4.64 14.01
CA LEU A 68 -5.12 -4.27 12.91
C LEU A 68 -4.66 -4.81 11.56
N VAL A 69 -3.43 -5.32 11.46
CA VAL A 69 -2.89 -5.92 10.25
C VAL A 69 -3.33 -7.38 10.14
N GLU A 70 -3.52 -7.83 8.91
CA GLU A 70 -3.82 -9.22 8.61
C GLU A 70 -2.63 -10.13 9.02
N PRO A 71 -2.86 -11.24 9.75
CA PRO A 71 -1.79 -12.15 10.15
C PRO A 71 -0.97 -12.73 8.99
N ALA A 72 -1.61 -13.04 7.85
CA ALA A 72 -0.90 -13.56 6.67
C ALA A 72 0.05 -12.50 6.09
N SER A 73 -0.40 -11.24 6.00
CA SER A 73 0.46 -10.10 5.67
C SER A 73 1.67 -9.94 6.60
N LEU A 74 1.48 -10.08 7.92
CA LEU A 74 2.62 -10.00 8.85
C LEU A 74 3.61 -11.15 8.66
N LYS A 75 3.12 -12.36 8.41
CA LYS A 75 3.99 -13.52 8.16
C LYS A 75 4.79 -13.33 6.87
N GLN A 76 4.12 -12.92 5.79
CA GLN A 76 4.78 -12.65 4.51
C GLN A 76 5.85 -11.56 4.65
N LEU A 77 5.60 -10.54 5.47
CA LEU A 77 6.57 -9.48 5.72
C LEU A 77 7.90 -10.02 6.29
N VAL A 78 7.84 -11.00 7.20
CA VAL A 78 9.04 -11.68 7.72
C VAL A 78 9.74 -12.46 6.61
N GLU A 79 8.99 -13.26 5.85
CA GLU A 79 9.52 -14.09 4.77
C GLU A 79 10.21 -13.26 3.68
N ASP A 80 9.59 -12.16 3.26
CA ASP A 80 10.14 -11.22 2.30
C ASP A 80 11.38 -10.50 2.83
N TYR A 81 11.41 -10.21 4.14
CA TYR A 81 12.60 -9.63 4.76
C TYR A 81 13.76 -10.61 4.82
N VAL A 82 13.51 -11.86 5.21
CA VAL A 82 14.52 -12.94 5.19
C VAL A 82 15.01 -13.20 3.78
N LYS A 83 14.13 -13.18 2.78
CA LYS A 83 14.53 -13.29 1.37
C LYS A 83 15.45 -12.14 0.94
N ARG A 84 15.15 -10.91 1.37
CA ARG A 84 16.02 -9.74 1.12
C ARG A 84 17.36 -9.85 1.82
N LEU A 85 17.41 -10.35 3.06
CA LEU A 85 18.66 -10.62 3.76
C LEU A 85 19.55 -11.61 3.00
N LYS A 86 18.99 -12.74 2.56
CA LYS A 86 19.71 -13.75 1.78
C LYS A 86 20.18 -13.24 0.40
N GLY A 87 19.52 -12.20 -0.11
CA GLY A 87 19.88 -11.53 -1.35
C GLY A 87 20.69 -10.25 -1.15
N ALA A 88 21.22 -9.99 0.06
CA ALA A 88 22.03 -8.82 0.33
C ALA A 88 23.31 -8.84 -0.53
N PRO A 89 23.72 -7.70 -1.14
CA PRO A 89 24.90 -7.66 -2.00
C PRO A 89 26.21 -7.94 -1.27
N THR A 90 26.30 -7.55 0.00
CA THR A 90 27.48 -7.72 0.86
C THR A 90 27.11 -8.21 2.24
N MET A 91 28.09 -8.78 2.96
CA MET A 91 27.92 -9.18 4.36
C MET A 91 27.66 -7.99 5.29
N ASP A 92 28.17 -6.81 4.95
CA ASP A 92 27.93 -5.58 5.71
C ASP A 92 26.48 -5.10 5.57
N ASP A 93 25.91 -5.20 4.36
CA ASP A 93 24.50 -4.89 4.11
C ASP A 93 23.60 -5.84 4.90
N GLU A 94 23.91 -7.13 4.90
CA GLU A 94 23.20 -8.13 5.70
C GLU A 94 23.26 -7.79 7.19
N ALA A 95 24.45 -7.48 7.71
CA ALA A 95 24.66 -7.12 9.12
C ALA A 95 23.94 -5.82 9.51
N GLU A 96 23.87 -4.82 8.62
CA GLU A 96 23.08 -3.62 8.87
C GLU A 96 21.58 -3.94 8.95
N MET A 97 21.10 -4.80 8.05
CA MET A 97 19.71 -5.20 8.00
C MET A 97 19.32 -6.01 9.25
N THR A 98 20.06 -7.05 9.63
CA THR A 98 19.77 -7.82 10.87
C THR A 98 19.79 -6.93 12.11
N ARG A 99 20.79 -6.03 12.22
CA ARG A 99 20.88 -5.06 13.32
C ARG A 99 19.68 -4.13 13.38
N ARG A 100 19.08 -3.77 12.24
CA ARG A 100 17.88 -2.91 12.19
C ARG A 100 16.71 -3.52 12.95
N VAL A 101 16.57 -4.84 12.95
CA VAL A 101 15.52 -5.55 13.69
C VAL A 101 16.01 -6.11 15.03
N GLY A 102 17.19 -5.65 15.49
CA GLY A 102 17.76 -6.03 16.78
C GLY A 102 18.28 -7.46 16.85
N LYS A 103 18.59 -8.08 15.71
CA LYS A 103 19.16 -9.44 15.63
C LYS A 103 20.56 -9.38 15.01
N SER A 104 21.29 -10.48 15.07
CA SER A 104 22.65 -10.59 14.52
C SER A 104 22.75 -11.55 13.34
N THR A 105 21.83 -12.51 13.22
CA THR A 105 21.84 -13.50 12.13
C THR A 105 20.51 -13.60 11.39
N ILE A 106 20.54 -14.16 10.17
CA ILE A 106 19.32 -14.42 9.39
C ILE A 106 18.42 -15.42 10.11
N GLU A 107 18.99 -16.44 10.77
CA GLU A 107 18.25 -17.47 11.50
C GLU A 107 17.47 -16.87 12.67
N GLU A 108 18.09 -15.93 13.40
CA GLU A 108 17.43 -15.22 14.50
C GLU A 108 16.26 -14.37 14.00
N VAL A 109 16.41 -13.72 12.83
CA VAL A 109 15.33 -12.95 12.20
C VAL A 109 14.20 -13.87 11.75
N ALA A 110 14.53 -15.01 11.13
CA ALA A 110 13.55 -16.00 10.67
C ALA A 110 12.78 -16.66 11.81
N ALA A 111 13.36 -16.72 13.01
CA ALA A 111 12.73 -17.27 14.21
C ALA A 111 11.82 -16.27 14.94
N MET A 112 11.80 -14.98 14.54
CA MET A 112 10.94 -13.98 15.16
C MET A 112 9.46 -14.29 14.93
N SER A 113 8.62 -14.00 15.92
CA SER A 113 7.17 -13.97 15.66
C SER A 113 6.83 -12.82 14.69
N PRO A 114 5.80 -12.95 13.83
CA PRO A 114 5.44 -11.90 12.88
C PRO A 114 5.18 -10.53 13.52
N VAL A 115 4.55 -10.51 14.70
CA VAL A 115 4.28 -9.28 15.44
C VAL A 115 5.57 -8.68 16.04
N GLU A 116 6.43 -9.51 16.63
CA GLU A 116 7.74 -9.06 17.14
C GLU A 116 8.58 -8.44 16.02
N PHE A 117 8.63 -9.11 14.87
CA PHE A 117 9.34 -8.62 13.70
C PHE A 117 8.79 -7.27 13.24
N TYR A 118 7.47 -7.14 13.09
CA TYR A 118 6.82 -5.89 12.68
C TYR A 118 7.18 -4.73 13.62
N VAL A 119 7.12 -4.95 14.94
CA VAL A 119 7.47 -3.95 15.94
C VAL A 119 8.94 -3.56 15.83
N ALA A 120 9.86 -4.55 15.80
CA ALA A 120 11.29 -4.31 15.71
C ALA A 120 11.67 -3.57 14.42
N TYR A 121 11.07 -3.94 13.29
CA TYR A 121 11.28 -3.31 11.99
C TYR A 121 10.94 -1.82 12.01
N HIS A 122 9.76 -1.46 12.50
CA HIS A 122 9.34 -0.06 12.58
C HIS A 122 10.15 0.74 13.61
N GLN A 123 10.50 0.14 14.75
CA GLN A 123 11.38 0.76 15.73
C GLN A 123 12.77 1.04 15.15
N GLY A 124 13.36 0.08 14.45
CA GLY A 124 14.69 0.21 13.84
C GLY A 124 14.79 1.29 12.77
N ILE A 125 13.75 1.42 11.93
CA ILE A 125 13.66 2.52 10.96
C ILE A 125 13.60 3.86 11.70
N GLN A 126 12.81 3.91 12.76
CA GLN A 126 12.53 5.16 13.46
C GLN A 126 13.67 5.67 14.33
N GLN A 127 14.43 4.78 14.97
CA GLN A 127 15.56 5.15 15.82
C GLN A 127 16.59 6.02 15.08
N ARG A 128 16.68 5.88 13.74
CA ARG A 128 17.52 6.71 12.87
C ARG A 128 17.18 8.20 12.93
N TYR A 129 15.92 8.54 13.22
CA TYR A 129 15.42 9.92 13.17
C TYR A 129 15.39 10.62 14.53
N GLN A 130 15.62 9.89 15.64
CA GLN A 130 15.72 10.43 17.02
C GLN A 130 14.68 11.51 17.35
N VAL A 131 13.42 11.28 16.96
CA VAL A 131 12.38 12.31 17.08
C VAL A 131 11.96 12.46 18.55
N PRO A 132 12.03 13.66 19.13
CA PRO A 132 11.68 13.89 20.52
C PRO A 132 10.19 13.62 20.84
N PRO A 133 9.85 13.19 22.08
CA PRO A 133 8.47 12.89 22.49
C PRO A 133 7.47 14.02 22.28
N GLU A 134 7.87 15.26 22.50
CA GLU A 134 7.05 16.45 22.31
C GLU A 134 6.67 16.67 20.85
N VAL A 135 7.54 16.29 19.91
CA VAL A 135 7.24 16.35 18.47
C VAL A 135 6.20 15.28 18.12
N ILE A 136 6.32 14.07 18.68
CA ILE A 136 5.35 12.99 18.48
C ILE A 136 3.98 13.42 18.99
N LYS A 137 3.93 14.06 20.17
CA LYS A 137 2.69 14.62 20.73
C LYS A 137 2.07 15.66 19.80
N LYS A 138 2.85 16.57 19.23
CA LYS A 138 2.33 17.58 18.28
C LYS A 138 1.80 16.97 16.99
N VAL A 139 2.52 15.99 16.44
CA VAL A 139 2.06 15.23 15.27
C VAL A 139 0.72 14.57 15.57
N ARG A 140 0.59 13.94 16.75
CA ARG A 140 -0.66 13.35 17.21
C ARG A 140 -1.79 14.37 17.33
N ASP A 141 -1.53 15.48 18.01
CA ASP A 141 -2.55 16.47 18.34
C ASP A 141 -3.01 17.26 17.09
N SER A 142 -2.19 17.30 16.03
CA SER A 142 -2.49 17.96 14.75
C SER A 142 -2.94 17.01 13.64
N LEU A 143 -2.99 15.70 13.90
CA LEU A 143 -3.35 14.71 12.89
C LEU A 143 -4.81 14.88 12.47
N SER A 144 -5.00 15.05 11.16
CA SER A 144 -6.30 14.97 10.50
C SER A 144 -6.26 13.93 9.38
N LEU A 145 -7.35 13.18 9.28
CA LEU A 145 -7.53 12.09 8.33
C LEU A 145 -8.79 12.37 7.53
N ARG A 146 -8.65 12.51 6.21
CA ARG A 146 -9.78 12.67 5.29
C ARG A 146 -9.83 11.51 4.33
N VAL A 147 -10.90 10.73 4.37
CA VAL A 147 -11.17 9.71 3.36
C VAL A 147 -11.59 10.42 2.08
N LEU A 148 -10.91 10.10 0.99
CA LEU A 148 -11.15 10.67 -0.33
C LEU A 148 -11.97 9.73 -1.21
N SER A 149 -11.70 8.43 -1.12
CA SER A 149 -12.45 7.42 -1.84
C SER A 149 -12.39 6.07 -1.12
N LEU A 150 -13.37 5.23 -1.45
CA LEU A 150 -13.45 3.84 -1.06
C LEU A 150 -13.84 3.05 -2.32
N ALA A 151 -13.02 2.07 -2.67
CA ALA A 151 -13.26 1.16 -3.78
C ALA A 151 -13.33 -0.26 -3.22
N GLN A 152 -14.48 -0.90 -3.34
CA GLN A 152 -14.67 -2.29 -2.95
C GLN A 152 -14.53 -3.16 -4.20
N GLU A 153 -13.52 -4.05 -4.22
CA GLU A 153 -13.32 -4.99 -5.33
C GLU A 153 -14.33 -6.14 -5.24
N ASP A 154 -14.52 -6.66 -4.03
CA ASP A 154 -15.42 -7.78 -3.72
C ASP A 154 -15.85 -7.74 -2.24
N GLU A 155 -16.55 -8.77 -1.76
CA GLU A 155 -17.03 -8.85 -0.36
C GLU A 155 -15.91 -8.92 0.69
N SER A 156 -14.69 -9.26 0.26
CA SER A 156 -13.52 -9.50 1.08
C SER A 156 -12.39 -8.48 0.91
N HIS A 157 -12.43 -7.63 -0.12
CA HIS A 157 -11.38 -6.64 -0.42
C HIS A 157 -11.93 -5.23 -0.58
N VAL A 158 -11.30 -4.27 0.09
CA VAL A 158 -11.61 -2.85 -0.05
C VAL A 158 -10.34 -2.01 0.00
N HIS A 159 -10.28 -0.98 -0.82
CA HIS A 159 -9.17 -0.05 -0.91
C HIS A 159 -9.67 1.36 -0.56
N ILE A 160 -9.00 1.99 0.38
CA ILE A 160 -9.39 3.31 0.87
C ILE A 160 -8.25 4.29 0.61
N LEU A 161 -8.58 5.37 -0.11
CA LEU A 161 -7.65 6.46 -0.35
C LEU A 161 -7.85 7.54 0.72
N VAL A 162 -6.80 7.85 1.46
CA VAL A 162 -6.85 8.78 2.60
C VAL A 162 -5.82 9.88 2.40
N ARG A 163 -6.22 11.13 2.66
CA ARG A 163 -5.30 12.24 2.88
C ARG A 163 -5.01 12.34 4.37
N THR A 164 -3.76 12.18 4.75
CA THR A 164 -3.28 12.51 6.09
C THR A 164 -2.74 13.94 6.08
N LYS A 165 -2.93 14.66 7.19
CA LYS A 165 -2.31 15.95 7.42
C LYS A 165 -1.92 16.10 8.88
N HIS A 166 -0.67 16.45 9.15
CA HIS A 166 -0.18 16.73 10.50
C HIS A 166 0.93 17.79 10.44
N SER A 167 1.29 18.35 11.60
CA SER A 167 2.32 19.39 11.73
C SER A 167 3.28 19.06 12.87
N ASN A 168 4.52 19.55 12.75
CA ASN A 168 5.52 19.54 13.81
C ASN A 168 6.00 20.96 14.18
N ASP A 169 5.14 21.96 13.97
CA ASP A 169 5.37 23.41 14.08
C ASP A 169 6.33 24.02 13.04
N LYS A 170 7.24 23.24 12.48
CA LYS A 170 8.18 23.70 11.43
C LYS A 170 7.60 23.53 10.04
N ALA A 171 6.81 22.49 9.84
CA ALA A 171 6.18 22.18 8.57
C ALA A 171 4.84 21.47 8.79
N THR A 172 3.95 21.65 7.81
CA THR A 172 2.77 20.80 7.62
C THR A 172 3.13 19.72 6.62
N PHE A 173 2.83 18.48 6.97
CA PHE A 173 3.00 17.30 6.13
C PHE A 173 1.63 16.85 5.67
N GLU A 174 1.45 16.72 4.36
CA GLU A 174 0.24 16.16 3.77
C GLU A 174 0.64 14.96 2.90
N SER A 175 0.11 13.78 3.19
CA SER A 175 0.40 12.56 2.44
C SER A 175 -0.88 11.94 1.90
N LEU A 176 -0.79 11.37 0.70
CA LEU A 176 -1.84 10.55 0.11
C LEU A 176 -1.49 9.09 0.36
N GLU A 177 -2.34 8.39 1.11
CA GLU A 177 -2.14 7.00 1.48
C GLU A 177 -3.23 6.14 0.84
N LEU A 178 -2.83 5.10 0.10
CA LEU A 178 -3.73 4.03 -0.31
C LEU A 178 -3.62 2.89 0.70
N VAL A 179 -4.71 2.55 1.37
CA VAL A 179 -4.74 1.46 2.34
C VAL A 179 -5.71 0.39 1.86
N SER A 180 -5.16 -0.79 1.56
CA SER A 180 -5.91 -1.98 1.21
C SER A 180 -6.28 -2.75 2.47
N LEU A 181 -7.51 -3.25 2.52
CA LEU A 181 -8.02 -4.06 3.61
C LEU A 181 -8.61 -5.35 3.06
N VAL A 182 -8.40 -6.42 3.84
CA VAL A 182 -8.95 -7.74 3.62
C VAL A 182 -9.87 -8.11 4.75
N LYS A 183 -10.90 -8.89 4.46
CA LYS A 183 -11.83 -9.41 5.45
C LYS A 183 -11.33 -10.77 5.95
N VAL A 184 -10.99 -10.86 7.24
CA VAL A 184 -10.59 -12.10 7.92
C VAL A 184 -11.74 -12.54 8.82
N GLY A 185 -12.49 -13.55 8.38
CA GLY A 185 -13.79 -13.87 8.97
C GLY A 185 -14.75 -12.69 8.78
N ASP A 186 -15.26 -12.12 9.88
CA ASP A 186 -16.12 -10.93 9.85
C ASP A 186 -15.41 -9.61 10.18
N VAL A 187 -14.08 -9.64 10.30
CA VAL A 187 -13.29 -8.47 10.73
C VAL A 187 -12.42 -7.97 9.58
N TRP A 188 -12.53 -6.67 9.28
CA TRP A 188 -11.62 -5.99 8.36
C TRP A 188 -10.23 -5.82 9.00
N LYS A 189 -9.20 -6.13 8.22
CA LYS A 189 -7.78 -6.01 8.60
C LYS A 189 -7.01 -5.33 7.47
N VAL A 190 -5.95 -4.59 7.82
CA VAL A 190 -5.05 -4.01 6.83
C VAL A 190 -4.27 -5.14 6.14
N GLY A 191 -4.42 -5.25 4.82
CA GLY A 191 -3.71 -6.21 3.99
C GLY A 191 -2.48 -5.55 3.38
N LEU A 192 -1.29 -5.80 3.93
CA LEU A 192 -0.04 -5.22 3.42
C LEU A 192 0.34 -5.84 2.07
N ASN A 193 0.00 -7.11 1.87
CA ASN A 193 0.28 -7.83 0.62
C ASN A 193 -0.58 -7.33 -0.55
N GLU A 194 -1.73 -6.73 -0.25
CA GLU A 194 -2.68 -6.23 -1.26
C GLU A 194 -2.25 -4.93 -1.94
N GLN A 195 -1.06 -4.44 -1.61
CA GLN A 195 -0.43 -3.33 -2.30
C GLN A 195 0.60 -3.79 -3.34
N ALA A 196 0.96 -5.09 -3.33
CA ALA A 196 1.88 -5.67 -4.29
C ALA A 196 1.16 -6.00 -5.61
N PRO A 197 1.84 -5.91 -6.76
CA PRO A 197 1.28 -6.37 -8.03
C PRO A 197 0.91 -7.87 -7.97
N ARG A 198 -0.35 -8.18 -8.32
CA ARG A 198 -0.81 -9.56 -8.51
C ARG A 198 -0.41 -10.05 -9.89
N MET A 199 0.46 -11.05 -9.96
CA MET A 199 0.89 -11.67 -11.22
C MET A 199 0.03 -12.89 -11.53
N THR A 200 -0.81 -12.81 -12.56
CA THR A 200 -1.57 -13.97 -13.07
C THR A 200 -0.99 -14.41 -14.41
N PRO A 201 -0.41 -15.62 -14.52
CA PRO A 201 0.10 -16.12 -15.79
C PRO A 201 -1.00 -16.27 -16.83
N LEU A 202 -0.85 -15.63 -17.99
CA LEU A 202 -1.73 -15.81 -19.13
C LEU A 202 -1.28 -17.05 -19.92
N GLY A 203 -1.68 -18.24 -19.46
CA GLY A 203 -1.45 -19.49 -20.21
C GLY A 203 -1.00 -20.67 -19.38
N ALA A 204 -1.95 -21.33 -18.70
CA ALA A 204 -1.93 -22.77 -18.49
C ALA A 204 -3.36 -23.29 -18.70
N ALA A 205 -3.72 -23.50 -19.96
CA ALA A 205 -4.87 -24.34 -20.27
C ALA A 205 -4.55 -25.76 -19.80
N GLY A 206 -5.25 -26.24 -18.77
CA GLY A 206 -5.37 -27.67 -18.44
C GLY A 206 -4.09 -28.36 -17.97
N GLY A 207 -3.70 -28.14 -16.71
CA GLY A 207 -2.86 -29.07 -15.97
C GLY A 207 -3.62 -29.52 -14.73
N ALA A 208 -4.17 -30.72 -14.77
CA ALA A 208 -4.94 -31.33 -13.69
C ALA A 208 -4.21 -31.27 -12.34
N ALA A 209 -5.02 -31.20 -11.28
CA ALA A 209 -4.63 -31.35 -9.89
C ALA A 209 -3.44 -32.31 -9.73
N ALA A 210 -2.32 -31.82 -9.23
CA ALA A 210 -1.25 -32.66 -8.72
C ALA A 210 -1.79 -33.35 -7.47
N ALA A 211 -2.32 -34.55 -7.66
CA ALA A 211 -2.61 -35.47 -6.59
C ALA A 211 -1.31 -35.78 -5.84
N ASP A 212 -1.37 -35.55 -4.53
CA ASP A 212 -0.40 -35.98 -3.55
C ASP A 212 -0.14 -37.49 -3.70
N LYS A 213 1.06 -37.85 -4.14
CA LYS A 213 1.63 -39.18 -3.91
C LYS A 213 2.95 -38.98 -3.16
N PRO A 214 3.13 -39.59 -1.98
CA PRO A 214 4.40 -39.54 -1.26
C PRO A 214 5.50 -40.15 -2.11
N ALA A 215 6.59 -39.40 -2.29
CA ALA A 215 7.80 -39.90 -2.91
C ALA A 215 8.41 -41.00 -2.03
N GLU A 216 8.49 -42.20 -2.58
CA GLU A 216 9.19 -43.34 -2.01
C GLU A 216 10.70 -43.03 -2.01
N THR A 217 11.32 -43.02 -0.83
CA THR A 217 12.77 -42.81 -0.66
C THR A 217 13.57 -43.93 -1.33
N PRO A 218 14.59 -43.63 -2.16
CA PRO A 218 15.48 -44.66 -2.68
C PRO A 218 16.35 -45.21 -1.55
N LYS A 219 16.32 -46.54 -1.41
CA LYS A 219 17.15 -47.33 -0.48
C LYS A 219 18.64 -47.15 -0.83
N PRO A 220 19.55 -46.96 0.14
CA PRO A 220 20.99 -46.83 -0.14
C PRO A 220 21.55 -48.12 -0.76
N ALA A 221 22.36 -47.97 -1.81
CA ALA A 221 23.08 -49.06 -2.44
C ALA A 221 24.16 -49.60 -1.50
N THR A 222 24.11 -50.91 -1.23
CA THR A 222 25.16 -51.64 -0.52
C THR A 222 26.45 -51.65 -1.34
N PRO A 223 27.61 -51.30 -0.78
CA PRO A 223 28.88 -51.35 -1.52
C PRO A 223 29.30 -52.80 -1.83
N PRO A 224 29.91 -53.06 -2.99
CA PRO A 224 30.34 -54.40 -3.37
C PRO A 224 31.51 -54.87 -2.51
N LYS A 225 31.37 -56.06 -1.90
CA LYS A 225 32.47 -56.80 -1.26
C LYS A 225 33.48 -57.26 -2.32
N GLY A 226 34.51 -56.45 -2.56
CA GLY A 226 35.73 -56.89 -3.23
C GLY A 226 36.51 -57.84 -2.32
N LYS A 227 36.49 -59.14 -2.62
CA LYS A 227 37.48 -60.09 -2.08
C LYS A 227 38.79 -59.85 -2.82
N GLY A 228 39.73 -59.20 -2.14
CA GLY A 228 41.15 -59.22 -2.53
C GLY A 228 41.68 -60.65 -2.54
N LYS A 229 42.28 -61.03 -3.66
CA LYS A 229 43.34 -62.04 -3.72
C LYS A 229 44.66 -61.30 -3.88
N ALA A 230 45.56 -61.47 -2.92
CA ALA A 230 47.00 -61.29 -3.07
C ALA A 230 47.64 -62.23 -2.02
N LYS A 231 48.13 -63.37 -2.50
CA LYS A 231 49.54 -63.75 -2.68
C LYS A 231 50.07 -64.50 -1.46
#